data_AF-A0A7J5ZE96-F1
#
_entry.id   AF-A0A7J5ZE96-F1
#
_cell.length_a   1.000
_cell.length_b   1.000
_cell.length_c   1.000
_cell.angle_alpha   90.00
_cell.angle_beta   90.00
_cell.angle_gamma   90.00
#
_symmetry.space_group_name_H-M   'P 1'
#
loop_
_entity.id
_entity.type
_entity.pdbx_description
1 polymer ?
#
loop_
_entity_poly.entity_id
_entity_poly.type
_entity_poly.pdbx_seq_one_letter_code
_entity_poly.pdbx_strand_id
1 'polypeptide(L)'
;MHPSREQLIEHYLNSTQLESALDTTFMGKCESISPLDDLAFDMYQDPEVAHIIRLLDQKKQDMVRQEKYEQAKNLKQAIADLQKNN
;
A
#
# COMPACT_ATOMS: atom_id res chain seq x y z
N MET A 1 -8.88 7.99 40.73
CA MET A 1 -7.44 7.72 40.50
C MET A 1 -7.27 7.45 39.02
N HIS A 2 -6.64 8.36 38.27
CA HIS A 2 -6.33 8.13 36.86
C HIS A 2 -5.08 7.24 36.78
N PRO A 3 -5.01 6.27 35.87
CA PRO A 3 -3.81 5.45 35.71
C PRO A 3 -2.63 6.35 35.34
N SER A 4 -1.48 6.12 35.99
CA SER A 4 -0.25 6.85 35.66
C SER A 4 0.23 6.44 34.28
N ARG A 5 1.01 7.32 33.63
CA ARG A 5 1.57 7.10 32.30
C ARG A 5 2.36 5.79 32.23
N GLU A 6 3.06 5.40 33.29
CA GLU A 6 3.80 4.14 33.32
C GLU A 6 2.87 2.91 33.22
N GLN A 7 1.70 2.96 33.88
CA GLN A 7 0.75 1.84 33.91
C GLN A 7 0.10 1.62 32.53
N LEU A 8 -0.10 2.68 31.77
CA LEU A 8 -0.63 2.59 30.41
C LEU A 8 0.40 1.96 29.45
N ILE A 9 1.69 2.28 29.63
CA ILE A 9 2.78 1.73 28.81
C ILE A 9 2.93 0.23 29.07
N GLU A 10 2.92 -0.21 30.33
CA GLU A 10 3.01 -1.63 30.66
C GLU A 10 1.83 -2.44 30.13
N HIS A 11 0.61 -1.91 30.22
CA HIS A 11 -0.58 -2.57 29.67
C HIS A 11 -0.45 -2.77 28.16
N TYR A 12 0.08 -1.79 27.45
CA TYR A 12 0.28 -1.88 26.00
C TYR A 12 1.33 -2.92 25.64
N LEU A 13 2.49 -2.89 26.31
CA LEU A 13 3.58 -3.85 26.07
C LEU A 13 3.17 -5.31 26.37
N ASN A 14 2.33 -5.51 27.39
CA ASN A 14 1.80 -6.84 27.73
C ASN A 14 0.74 -7.32 26.73
N SER A 15 -0.02 -6.42 26.11
CA SER A 15 -1.07 -6.76 25.15
C SER A 15 -0.51 -7.21 23.79
N THR A 16 0.62 -6.65 23.35
CA THR A 16 1.22 -6.93 22.03
C THR A 16 1.71 -8.38 21.88
N GLN A 17 1.97 -9.12 22.96
CA GLN A 17 2.36 -10.52 22.87
C GLN A 17 1.22 -11.47 22.48
N LEU A 18 -0.05 -11.06 22.52
CA LEU A 18 -1.18 -11.93 22.18
C LEU A 18 -1.59 -11.92 20.69
N GLU A 19 -1.11 -10.97 19.88
CA GLU A 19 -1.47 -10.85 18.45
C GLU A 19 -0.42 -11.44 17.48
N SER A 20 0.46 -12.32 17.96
CA SER A 20 1.39 -13.09 17.10
C SER A 20 0.72 -14.30 16.43
N ALA A 21 -0.48 -14.11 15.88
CA ALA A 21 -1.28 -15.19 15.27
C ALA A 21 -2.00 -14.77 13.98
N LEU A 22 -1.41 -13.89 13.15
CA LEU A 22 -1.85 -13.72 11.76
C LEU A 22 -0.95 -14.55 10.84
N ASP A 23 -1.09 -15.87 10.99
CA ASP A 23 -0.81 -16.84 9.92
C ASP A 23 -1.85 -16.59 8.81
N THR A 24 -1.47 -15.87 7.77
CA THR A 24 -2.15 -15.96 6.48
C THR A 24 -1.12 -16.07 5.39
N THR A 25 -1.05 -17.29 4.85
CA THR A 25 -0.31 -17.68 3.67
C THR A 25 -0.78 -16.84 2.49
N PHE A 26 -0.11 -15.70 2.24
CA PHE A 26 -0.27 -14.94 0.99
C PHE A 26 0.54 -15.63 -0.12
N MET A 27 0.01 -16.76 -0.60
CA MET A 27 0.35 -17.31 -1.91
C MET A 27 0.01 -16.25 -2.97
N GLY A 28 1.00 -15.87 -3.78
CA GLY A 28 0.81 -14.99 -4.92
C GLY A 28 1.35 -13.59 -4.72
N LYS A 29 2.67 -13.47 -4.51
CA LYS A 29 3.40 -12.23 -4.73
C LYS A 29 3.47 -11.96 -6.25
N CYS A 30 2.33 -11.67 -6.88
CA CYS A 30 2.33 -10.57 -7.84
C CYS A 30 2.77 -9.34 -7.05
N GLU A 31 3.55 -8.45 -7.63
CA GLU A 31 4.14 -7.26 -7.00
C GLU A 31 3.05 -6.27 -6.53
N SER A 32 2.21 -6.68 -5.60
CA SER A 32 1.27 -5.85 -4.87
C SER A 32 2.11 -4.96 -3.99
N ILE A 33 2.27 -3.70 -4.43
CA ILE A 33 2.40 -2.50 -3.59
C ILE A 33 2.30 -2.84 -2.10
N SER A 34 3.40 -2.67 -1.37
CA SER A 34 3.43 -3.06 0.03
C SER A 34 2.37 -2.28 0.81
N PRO A 35 1.76 -2.84 1.86
CA PRO A 35 0.80 -2.12 2.71
C PRO A 35 1.36 -0.80 3.28
N LEU A 36 2.69 -0.72 3.36
CA LEU A 36 3.43 0.48 3.75
C LEU A 36 3.48 1.54 2.65
N ASP A 37 3.56 1.14 1.38
CA ASP A 37 3.46 2.06 0.23
C ASP A 37 2.02 2.59 0.10
N ASP A 38 1.01 1.73 0.31
CA ASP A 38 -0.40 2.13 0.34
C ASP A 38 -0.68 3.15 1.46
N LEU A 39 -0.16 2.91 2.67
CA LEU A 39 -0.31 3.86 3.78
C LEU A 39 0.47 5.17 3.56
N ALA A 40 1.66 5.11 2.97
CA ALA A 40 2.44 6.29 2.62
C ALA A 40 1.77 7.12 1.52
N PHE A 41 1.06 6.48 0.58
CA PHE A 41 0.23 7.13 -0.43
C PHE A 41 -1.06 7.72 0.14
N ASP A 42 -1.82 6.93 0.91
CA ASP A 42 -3.10 7.33 1.51
C ASP A 42 -2.95 8.49 2.52
N MET A 43 -1.76 8.66 3.10
CA MET A 43 -1.46 9.73 4.05
C MET A 43 -0.93 11.02 3.41
N TYR A 44 -0.45 11.00 2.16
CA TYR A 44 0.17 12.17 1.50
C TYR A 44 -0.45 12.57 0.16
N GLN A 45 -1.29 11.73 -0.46
CA GLN A 45 -1.99 12.05 -1.70
C GLN A 45 -3.50 12.18 -1.53
N ASP A 46 -4.12 12.94 -2.44
CA ASP A 46 -5.57 12.97 -2.61
C ASP A 46 -6.08 11.52 -2.84
N PRO A 47 -7.04 11.02 -2.02
CA PRO A 47 -7.58 9.67 -2.17
C PRO A 47 -8.11 9.37 -3.59
N GLU A 48 -8.49 10.40 -4.34
CA GLU A 48 -8.87 10.26 -5.75
C GLU A 48 -7.66 9.90 -6.64
N VAL A 49 -6.51 10.54 -6.43
CA VAL A 49 -5.28 10.30 -7.20
C VAL A 49 -4.71 8.91 -6.92
N ALA A 50 -4.73 8.48 -5.65
CA ALA A 50 -4.31 7.13 -5.26
C ALA A 50 -5.16 6.05 -5.96
N HIS A 51 -6.48 6.25 -6.02
CA HIS A 51 -7.38 5.34 -6.73
C HIS A 51 -7.07 5.26 -8.23
N ILE A 52 -6.83 6.42 -8.87
CA ILE A 52 -6.49 6.49 -10.30
C ILE A 52 -5.17 5.77 -10.59
N ILE A 53 -4.14 5.96 -9.76
CA ILE A 53 -2.83 5.31 -9.94
C ILE A 53 -2.94 3.78 -9.83
N ARG A 54 -3.72 3.26 -8.87
CA ARG A 54 -3.96 1.81 -8.75
C ARG A 54 -4.64 1.24 -10.00
N LEU A 55 -5.64 1.95 -10.54
CA LEU A 55 -6.33 1.53 -11.75
C LEU A 55 -5.39 1.52 -12.97
N LEU A 56 -4.53 2.53 -13.09
CA LEU A 56 -3.54 2.61 -14.17
C LEU A 56 -2.47 1.50 -14.05
N ASP A 57 -2.02 1.19 -12.84
CA ASP A 57 -1.04 0.12 -12.64
C ASP A 57 -1.63 -1.26 -12.98
N GLN A 58 -2.88 -1.51 -12.58
CA GLN A 58 -3.59 -2.74 -12.96
C GLN A 58 -3.68 -2.89 -14.48
N LYS A 59 -4.04 -1.81 -15.19
CA LYS A 59 -4.11 -1.81 -16.65
C LYS A 59 -2.74 -2.00 -17.30
N LYS A 60 -1.67 -1.43 -16.71
CA LYS A 60 -0.30 -1.64 -17.16
C LYS A 60 0.05 -3.13 -17.08
N GLN A 61 -0.27 -3.80 -15.98
CA GLN A 61 -0.03 -5.24 -15.82
C GLN A 61 -0.76 -6.06 -16.88
N ASP A 62 -2.02 -5.71 -17.20
CA ASP A 62 -2.75 -6.36 -18.30
C ASP A 62 -2.09 -6.15 -19.66
N MET A 63 -1.56 -4.95 -19.93
CA MET A 63 -0.84 -4.68 -21.18
C MET A 63 0.47 -5.45 -21.27
N VAL A 64 1.19 -5.63 -20.15
CA VAL A 64 2.40 -6.47 -20.07
C VAL A 64 2.04 -7.94 -20.35
N ARG A 65 0.97 -8.45 -19.75
CA ARG A 65 0.49 -9.82 -19.99
C ARG A 65 0.06 -10.07 -21.45
N GLN A 66 -0.42 -9.03 -22.13
CA GLN A 66 -0.78 -9.07 -23.54
C GLN A 66 0.40 -8.76 -24.48
N GLU A 67 1.62 -8.63 -23.95
CA GLU A 67 2.83 -8.27 -24.71
C GLU A 67 2.73 -6.91 -25.44
N LYS A 68 1.82 -6.04 -24.99
CA LYS A 68 1.62 -4.68 -25.50
C LYS A 68 2.55 -3.70 -24.78
N TYR A 69 3.85 -3.91 -24.93
CA TYR A 69 4.87 -3.20 -24.15
C TYR A 69 4.87 -1.68 -24.37
N GLU A 70 4.54 -1.19 -25.57
CA GLU A 70 4.41 0.25 -25.80
C GLU A 70 3.25 0.88 -25.03
N GLN A 71 2.12 0.17 -24.91
CA GLN A 71 0.98 0.65 -24.12
C GLN A 71 1.31 0.60 -22.62
N ALA A 72 2.04 -0.43 -22.16
CA ALA A 72 2.53 -0.50 -20.80
C ALA A 72 3.51 0.63 -20.45
N LYS A 73 4.40 1.03 -21.37
CA LYS A 73 5.30 2.18 -21.18
C LYS A 73 4.53 3.49 -21.04
N ASN A 74 3.52 3.72 -21.87
CA ASN A 74 2.67 4.91 -21.78
C ASN A 74 1.95 4.99 -20.43
N LEU A 75 1.42 3.86 -19.94
CA LEU A 75 0.77 3.79 -18.63
C LEU A 75 1.77 4.04 -17.49
N LYS A 76 2.98 3.49 -17.58
CA LYS A 76 4.06 3.76 -16.60
C LYS A 76 4.41 5.25 -16.54
N GLN A 77 4.51 5.93 -17.68
CA GLN A 77 4.80 7.36 -17.73
C GLN A 77 3.66 8.19 -17.11
N ALA A 78 2.40 7.87 -17.46
CA ALA A 78 1.23 8.54 -16.90
C ALA A 78 1.16 8.40 -15.37
N ILE A 79 1.48 7.23 -14.82
CA ILE A 79 1.56 7.02 -13.36
C ILE A 79 2.65 7.90 -12.74
N ALA A 80 3.84 7.96 -13.33
CA ALA A 80 4.94 8.78 -12.82
C ALA A 80 4.62 10.28 -12.86
N ASP A 81 3.93 10.74 -13.91
CA ASP A 81 3.51 12.14 -14.04
C ASP A 81 2.43 12.49 -12.99
N LEU A 82 1.49 11.59 -12.71
CA LEU A 82 0.49 11.78 -11.65
C LEU A 82 1.12 11.80 -10.25
N GLN A 83 2.16 10.99 -10.03
CA GLN A 83 2.93 10.97 -8.79
C GLN A 83 3.75 12.25 -8.56
N LYS A 84 4.23 12.89 -9.62
CA LYS A 84 5.15 14.04 -9.54
C LYS A 84 4.45 15.39 -9.41
N ASN A 85 3.17 15.48 -9.79
CA ASN A 85 2.40 16.73 -9.79
C ASN A 85 1.49 16.90 -8.56
N ASN A 86 1.74 16.15 -7.48
CA ASN A 86 1.13 16.35 -6.15
C ASN A 86 2.21 16.71 -5.13
#